data_AF-A0A917JA67-F1
#
_entry.id   AF-A0A917JA67-F1
#
_cell.length_a   1.000
_cell.length_b   1.000
_cell.length_c   1.000
_cell.angle_alpha   90.00
_cell.angle_beta   90.00
_cell.angle_gamma   90.00
#
_symmetry.space_group_name_H-M   'P 1'
#
loop_
_entity.id
_entity.type
_entity.pdbx_description
1 polymer ?
#
loop_
_entity_poly.entity_id
_entity_poly.type
_entity_poly.pdbx_seq_one_letter_code
_entity_poly.pdbx_strand_id
1 'polypeptide(L)'
;MKNRKNNYYQLVGGAYKTLPGVETVFKKFNVKPDRRFLTDNGIAKNDLRFTLPGKNVISIIKWFHSREDREISQWREFCEELLTPAFVDKHIFRYIDYKYATTLQTPVKKAKKLDCQEILIFEIFDLVPDTDQLHALEALCDSGDTEYVKWADPILIDKLGFDERTKEIEYEIGAHTKWAITERWTDD
;
A
#
# COMPACT_ATOMS: atom_id res chain seq x y z
N MET A 1 9.86 4.05 1.01
CA MET A 1 9.77 3.70 2.45
C MET A 1 10.17 2.25 2.67
N LYS A 2 11.07 1.97 3.61
CA LYS A 2 11.45 0.60 3.99
C LYS A 2 10.25 -0.12 4.61
N ASN A 3 9.91 -1.29 4.09
CA ASN A 3 8.82 -2.09 4.63
C ASN A 3 9.17 -2.57 6.05
N ARG A 4 8.21 -2.48 6.97
CA ARG A 4 8.45 -2.84 8.39
C ARG A 4 8.76 -4.33 8.61
N LYS A 5 8.33 -5.22 7.72
CA LYS A 5 8.40 -6.68 7.90
C LYS A 5 9.32 -7.39 6.92
N ASN A 6 9.60 -6.75 5.78
CA ASN A 6 10.38 -7.33 4.70
C ASN A 6 11.50 -6.37 4.32
N ASN A 7 12.60 -6.90 3.80
CA ASN A 7 13.76 -6.09 3.44
C ASN A 7 13.65 -5.48 2.03
N TYR A 8 12.53 -4.83 1.73
CA TYR A 8 12.32 -4.10 0.48
C TYR A 8 11.72 -2.72 0.74
N TYR A 9 11.82 -1.84 -0.24
CA TYR A 9 11.23 -0.50 -0.24
C TYR A 9 9.93 -0.47 -1.03
N GLN A 10 8.99 0.35 -0.58
CA GLN A 10 7.68 0.56 -1.18
C GLN A 10 7.22 2.01 -1.09
N LEU A 11 6.16 2.35 -1.83
CA LEU A 11 5.40 3.58 -1.60
C LEU A 11 4.76 3.58 -0.20
N VAL A 12 4.40 4.78 0.28
CA VAL A 12 3.63 4.92 1.52
C VAL A 12 2.27 4.25 1.36
N GLY A 13 1.92 3.34 2.25
CA GLY A 13 0.64 2.66 2.19
C GLY A 13 0.61 1.29 2.87
N GLY A 14 -0.61 0.77 3.02
CA GLY A 14 -0.85 -0.49 3.69
C GLY A 14 -2.24 -1.05 3.39
N ALA A 15 -2.62 -2.08 4.16
CA ALA A 15 -3.95 -2.64 4.00
C ALA A 15 -4.98 -1.73 4.67
N TYR A 16 -6.07 -1.45 3.95
CA TYR A 16 -7.24 -0.80 4.52
C TYR A 16 -7.74 -1.49 5.78
N LYS A 17 -8.43 -0.74 6.64
CA LYS A 17 -9.14 -1.30 7.79
C LYS A 17 -10.61 -1.56 7.50
N THR A 18 -11.17 -2.59 8.12
CA THR A 18 -12.61 -2.76 8.26
C THR A 18 -13.14 -1.86 9.38
N LEU A 19 -14.36 -1.36 9.23
CA LEU A 19 -15.06 -0.55 10.24
C LEU A 19 -16.21 -1.34 10.89
N PRO A 20 -16.75 -0.88 12.04
CA PRO A 20 -17.93 -1.50 12.64
C PRO A 20 -19.10 -1.54 11.64
N GLY A 21 -19.81 -2.67 11.56
CA GLY A 21 -20.90 -2.91 10.59
C GLY A 21 -20.56 -3.97 9.55
N VAL A 22 -19.26 -4.12 9.24
CA VAL A 22 -18.72 -5.09 8.29
C VAL A 22 -19.12 -6.53 8.59
N GLU A 23 -19.44 -6.85 9.85
CA GLU A 23 -19.82 -8.20 10.31
C GLU A 23 -21.05 -8.72 9.55
N THR A 24 -21.96 -7.83 9.16
CA THR A 24 -23.16 -8.18 8.39
C THR A 24 -22.79 -8.68 7.00
N VAL A 25 -21.89 -7.96 6.32
CA VAL A 25 -21.35 -8.32 5.01
C VAL A 25 -20.53 -9.61 5.10
N PHE A 26 -19.67 -9.70 6.11
CA PHE A 26 -18.80 -10.86 6.30
C PHE A 26 -19.60 -12.13 6.59
N LYS A 27 -20.63 -12.05 7.43
CA LYS A 27 -21.54 -13.17 7.70
C LYS A 27 -22.31 -13.57 6.43
N LYS A 28 -22.84 -12.60 5.68
CA LYS A 28 -23.58 -12.84 4.42
C LYS A 28 -22.75 -13.59 3.39
N PHE A 29 -21.46 -13.25 3.27
CA PHE A 29 -20.56 -13.83 2.26
C PHE A 29 -19.62 -14.91 2.81
N ASN A 30 -19.82 -15.36 4.06
CA ASN A 30 -18.98 -16.36 4.73
C ASN A 30 -17.48 -16.00 4.68
N VAL A 31 -17.18 -14.72 4.92
CA VAL A 31 -15.82 -14.18 4.96
C VAL A 31 -15.16 -14.61 6.26
N LYS A 32 -13.91 -15.06 6.16
CA LYS A 32 -13.04 -15.39 7.29
C LYS A 32 -11.88 -14.37 7.31
N PRO A 33 -11.85 -13.46 8.30
CA PRO A 33 -10.75 -12.51 8.46
C PRO A 33 -9.40 -13.22 8.51
N ASP A 34 -8.38 -12.64 7.90
CA ASP A 34 -7.03 -13.20 7.97
C ASP A 34 -6.42 -12.90 9.35
N ARG A 35 -6.10 -13.96 10.10
CA ARG A 35 -5.45 -13.87 11.42
C ARG A 35 -4.00 -14.35 11.40
N ARG A 36 -3.43 -14.63 10.21
CA ARG A 36 -2.09 -15.21 10.06
C ARG A 36 -0.97 -14.18 10.19
N PHE A 37 -1.28 -12.89 10.06
CA PHE A 37 -0.29 -11.82 10.11
C PHE A 37 -0.25 -11.16 11.49
N LEU A 38 0.92 -11.22 12.14
CA LEU A 38 1.23 -10.47 13.34
C LEU A 38 1.82 -9.10 12.99
N THR A 39 1.52 -8.10 13.80
CA THR A 39 2.14 -6.77 13.87
C THR A 39 2.84 -6.64 15.21
N ASP A 40 3.64 -5.58 15.37
CA ASP A 40 4.32 -5.29 16.65
C ASP A 40 3.31 -5.10 17.81
N ASN A 41 2.06 -4.79 17.49
CA ASN A 41 0.94 -4.62 18.43
C ASN A 41 0.01 -5.85 18.51
N GLY A 42 0.47 -7.03 18.06
CA GLY A 42 -0.30 -8.29 18.04
C GLY A 42 -0.92 -8.60 16.68
N ILE A 43 -1.98 -9.43 16.62
CA ILE A 43 -2.67 -9.75 15.35
C ILE A 43 -3.07 -8.45 14.65
N ALA A 44 -2.85 -8.37 13.33
CA ALA A 44 -3.27 -7.24 12.49
C ALA A 44 -4.81 -7.14 12.46
N LYS A 45 -5.40 -6.63 13.55
CA LYS A 45 -6.85 -6.55 13.71
C LYS A 45 -7.39 -5.58 12.66
N ASN A 46 -8.51 -6.00 12.07
CA ASN A 46 -9.28 -5.23 11.10
C ASN A 46 -8.57 -4.95 9.78
N ASP A 47 -7.38 -5.51 9.49
CA ASP A 47 -6.83 -5.44 8.13
C ASP A 47 -7.85 -6.04 7.15
N LEU A 48 -8.07 -5.36 6.03
CA LEU A 48 -8.93 -5.77 4.93
C LEU A 48 -8.23 -6.85 4.10
N ARG A 49 -7.94 -7.96 4.77
CA ARG A 49 -7.37 -9.19 4.24
C ARG A 49 -8.21 -10.33 4.77
N PHE A 50 -8.76 -11.15 3.89
CA PHE A 50 -9.66 -12.21 4.28
C PHE A 50 -9.74 -13.30 3.23
N THR A 51 -10.31 -14.44 3.60
CA THR A 51 -10.64 -15.54 2.70
C THR A 51 -12.15 -15.72 2.63
N LEU A 52 -12.65 -16.21 1.51
CA LEU A 52 -14.07 -16.45 1.30
C LEU A 52 -14.28 -17.58 0.27
N PRO A 53 -15.46 -18.21 0.23
CA PRO A 53 -15.81 -19.13 -0.86
C PRO A 53 -15.75 -18.43 -2.23
N GLY A 54 -15.15 -19.08 -3.22
CA GLY A 54 -14.95 -18.51 -4.57
C GLY A 54 -16.24 -17.96 -5.22
N LYS A 55 -17.39 -18.60 -4.98
CA LYS A 55 -18.70 -18.14 -5.47
C LYS A 55 -19.11 -16.74 -5.01
N ASN A 56 -18.50 -16.21 -3.94
CA ASN A 56 -18.81 -14.91 -3.37
C ASN A 56 -17.82 -13.81 -3.78
N VAL A 57 -16.78 -14.12 -4.57
CA VAL A 57 -15.71 -13.19 -4.93
C VAL A 57 -16.25 -11.94 -5.64
N ILE A 58 -17.10 -12.09 -6.64
CA ILE A 58 -17.68 -10.95 -7.37
C ILE A 58 -18.51 -10.06 -6.44
N SER A 59 -19.25 -10.66 -5.52
CA SER A 59 -20.05 -9.91 -4.53
C SER A 59 -19.16 -9.10 -3.58
N ILE A 60 -18.03 -9.65 -3.15
CA ILE A 60 -17.11 -8.95 -2.26
C ILE A 60 -16.34 -7.83 -2.96
N ILE A 61 -16.01 -8.01 -4.24
CA ILE A 61 -15.40 -6.94 -5.06
C ILE A 61 -16.40 -5.79 -5.21
N LYS A 62 -17.68 -6.09 -5.50
CA LYS A 62 -18.74 -5.06 -5.55
C LYS A 62 -18.89 -4.32 -4.22
N TRP A 63 -18.84 -5.03 -3.10
CA TRP A 63 -18.83 -4.42 -1.77
C TRP A 63 -17.58 -3.56 -1.52
N PHE A 64 -16.39 -4.00 -1.94
CA PHE A 64 -15.19 -3.18 -1.84
C PHE A 64 -15.37 -1.82 -2.53
N HIS A 65 -15.96 -1.81 -3.72
CA HIS A 65 -16.25 -0.58 -4.47
C HIS A 65 -17.42 0.24 -3.89
N SER A 66 -18.33 -0.35 -3.11
CA SER A 66 -19.39 0.40 -2.44
C SER A 66 -18.89 1.27 -1.30
N ARG A 67 -17.66 1.01 -0.81
CA ARG A 67 -17.01 1.74 0.29
C ARG A 67 -17.72 1.60 1.65
N GLU A 68 -18.68 0.70 1.74
CA GLU A 68 -19.45 0.43 2.95
C GLU A 68 -18.57 -0.22 4.02
N ASP A 69 -18.60 0.31 5.24
CA ASP A 69 -17.94 -0.23 6.43
C ASP A 69 -16.45 -0.60 6.26
N ARG A 70 -15.72 0.18 5.46
CA ARG A 70 -14.27 0.12 5.34
C ARG A 70 -13.62 1.50 5.37
N GLU A 71 -12.33 1.52 5.66
CA GLU A 71 -11.48 2.69 5.46
C GLU A 71 -11.44 3.09 3.98
N ILE A 72 -11.48 4.40 3.75
CA ILE A 72 -11.52 5.03 2.41
C ILE A 72 -10.51 6.17 2.26
N SER A 73 -9.67 6.38 3.26
CA SER A 73 -8.70 7.48 3.31
C SER A 73 -7.28 6.92 3.47
N GLN A 74 -6.31 7.58 2.84
CA GLN A 74 -4.88 7.25 2.97
C GLN A 74 -4.24 7.90 4.20
N TRP A 75 -4.99 8.75 4.91
CA TRP A 75 -4.46 9.57 5.99
C TRP A 75 -3.81 8.75 7.10
N ARG A 76 -4.41 7.61 7.47
CA ARG A 76 -3.84 6.74 8.51
C ARG A 76 -2.46 6.22 8.11
N GLU A 77 -2.32 5.66 6.91
CA GLU A 77 -1.03 5.13 6.44
C GLU A 77 0.01 6.25 6.30
N PHE A 78 -0.39 7.42 5.80
CA PHE A 78 0.48 8.60 5.75
C PHE A 78 0.98 8.98 7.15
N CYS A 79 0.09 9.02 8.14
CA CYS A 79 0.45 9.31 9.53
C CYS A 79 1.38 8.24 10.12
N GLU A 80 1.07 6.96 9.91
CA GLU A 80 1.83 5.85 10.47
C GLU A 80 3.24 5.78 9.87
N GLU A 81 3.38 5.98 8.56
CA GLU A 81 4.64 5.76 7.85
C GLU A 81 5.51 7.00 7.70
N LEU A 82 4.95 8.22 7.69
CA LEU A 82 5.71 9.46 7.51
C LEU A 82 5.74 10.35 8.77
N LEU A 83 4.58 10.61 9.38
CA LEU A 83 4.48 11.55 10.51
C LEU A 83 4.97 10.96 11.83
N THR A 84 4.56 9.73 12.13
CA THR A 84 4.89 9.06 13.40
C THR A 84 6.40 8.88 13.56
N PRO A 85 7.17 8.45 12.53
CA PRO A 85 8.62 8.38 12.59
C PRO A 85 9.31 9.75 12.42
N ALA A 86 8.55 10.83 12.20
CA ALA A 86 9.05 12.18 11.94
C ALA A 86 9.96 12.29 10.70
N PHE A 87 9.65 11.53 9.64
CA PHE A 87 10.34 11.69 8.35
C PHE A 87 9.92 12.98 7.62
N VAL A 88 8.71 13.47 7.91
CA VAL A 88 8.23 14.78 7.47
C VAL A 88 7.68 15.56 8.66
N ASP A 89 7.71 16.89 8.59
CA ASP A 89 7.25 17.75 9.67
C ASP A 89 5.73 17.70 9.84
N LYS A 90 5.26 17.36 11.05
CA LYS A 90 3.83 17.20 11.35
C LYS A 90 3.01 18.50 11.30
N HIS A 91 3.65 19.66 11.41
CA HIS A 91 2.98 20.94 11.29
C HIS A 91 2.78 21.30 9.82
N ILE A 92 3.79 21.05 8.98
CA ILE A 92 3.71 21.25 7.52
C ILE A 92 2.72 20.25 6.89
N PHE A 93 2.76 18.99 7.29
CA PHE A 93 1.93 17.92 6.75
C PHE A 93 0.71 17.60 7.61
N ARG A 94 0.22 18.57 8.40
CA ARG A 94 -0.97 18.39 9.25
C ARG A 94 -2.23 18.08 8.42
N TYR A 95 -2.33 18.69 7.25
CA TYR A 95 -3.38 18.50 6.28
C TYR A 95 -2.74 18.23 4.94
N ILE A 96 -3.15 17.17 4.26
CA ILE A 96 -2.65 16.86 2.92
C ILE A 96 -3.83 16.77 1.97
N ASP A 97 -3.63 17.27 0.76
CA ASP A 97 -4.49 16.96 -0.35
C ASP A 97 -3.92 15.78 -1.12
N TYR A 98 -4.79 14.91 -1.61
CA TYR A 98 -4.42 13.83 -2.48
C TYR A 98 -5.56 13.56 -3.46
N LYS A 99 -5.19 13.21 -4.69
CA LYS A 99 -6.15 12.84 -5.74
C LYS A 99 -6.13 11.34 -5.94
N TYR A 100 -7.30 10.76 -6.14
CA TYR A 100 -7.39 9.37 -6.61
C TYR A 100 -6.84 9.30 -8.03
N ALA A 101 -5.86 8.42 -8.26
CA ALA A 101 -5.30 8.15 -9.58
C ALA A 101 -6.08 7.02 -10.24
N THR A 102 -6.04 5.82 -9.65
CA THR A 102 -6.68 4.63 -10.23
C THR A 102 -6.93 3.52 -9.21
N THR A 103 -7.67 2.50 -9.62
CA THR A 103 -7.81 1.24 -8.89
C THR A 103 -7.27 0.13 -9.76
N LEU A 104 -6.25 -0.54 -9.26
CA LEU A 104 -5.62 -1.68 -9.93
C LEU A 104 -6.05 -2.97 -9.26
N GLN A 105 -6.56 -3.91 -10.06
CA GLN A 105 -6.93 -5.24 -9.60
C GLN A 105 -6.10 -6.29 -10.35
N THR A 106 -5.52 -7.24 -9.62
CA THR A 106 -4.81 -8.38 -10.23
C THR A 106 -5.80 -9.40 -10.80
N PRO A 107 -5.39 -10.24 -11.77
CA PRO A 107 -6.15 -11.46 -12.05
C PRO A 107 -6.18 -12.37 -10.81
N VAL A 108 -7.04 -13.39 -10.86
CA VAL A 108 -6.97 -14.51 -9.91
C VAL A 108 -5.66 -15.22 -10.14
N LYS A 109 -4.82 -15.28 -9.11
CA LYS A 109 -3.51 -15.94 -9.17
C LYS A 109 -3.26 -16.76 -7.92
N LYS A 110 -2.32 -17.72 -8.00
CA LYS A 110 -1.89 -18.45 -6.81
C LYS A 110 -1.09 -17.52 -5.90
N ALA A 111 -1.45 -17.47 -4.62
CA ALA A 111 -0.70 -16.68 -3.65
C ALA A 111 0.72 -17.21 -3.46
N LYS A 112 1.72 -16.32 -3.46
CA LYS A 112 3.15 -16.72 -3.40
C LYS A 112 3.49 -17.52 -2.13
N LYS A 113 2.87 -17.21 -1.00
CA LYS A 113 3.17 -17.80 0.32
C LYS A 113 2.00 -18.52 0.98
N LEU A 114 0.85 -18.61 0.31
CA LEU A 114 -0.37 -19.20 0.85
C LEU A 114 -0.92 -20.24 -0.13
N ASP A 115 -1.45 -21.34 0.40
CA ASP A 115 -2.10 -22.36 -0.42
C ASP A 115 -3.55 -21.95 -0.78
N CYS A 116 -3.68 -20.84 -1.51
CA CYS A 116 -4.95 -20.34 -1.99
C CYS A 116 -4.80 -19.52 -3.28
N GLN A 117 -5.92 -19.29 -3.95
CA GLN A 117 -6.03 -18.27 -4.99
C GLN A 117 -6.25 -16.90 -4.34
N GLU A 118 -5.61 -15.87 -4.87
CA GLU A 118 -5.70 -14.49 -4.40
C GLU A 118 -6.08 -13.53 -5.53
N ILE A 119 -6.71 -12.44 -5.12
CA ILE A 119 -6.90 -11.22 -5.90
C ILE A 119 -6.41 -10.10 -5.00
N LEU A 120 -5.59 -9.21 -5.53
CA LEU A 120 -5.17 -7.99 -4.84
C LEU A 120 -5.82 -6.79 -5.52
N ILE A 121 -6.33 -5.86 -4.71
CA ILE A 121 -6.93 -4.60 -5.18
C ILE A 121 -6.17 -3.47 -4.50
N PHE A 122 -5.66 -2.55 -5.31
CA PHE A 122 -4.93 -1.37 -4.89
C PHE A 122 -5.69 -0.13 -5.32
N GLU A 123 -6.02 0.77 -4.40
CA GLU A 123 -6.45 2.13 -4.74
C GLU A 123 -5.22 3.03 -4.64
N ILE A 124 -4.85 3.67 -5.75
CA ILE A 124 -3.62 4.47 -5.89
C ILE A 124 -4.00 5.95 -5.85
N PHE A 125 -3.22 6.73 -5.12
CA PHE A 125 -3.44 8.15 -4.89
C PHE A 125 -2.14 8.93 -5.09
N ASP A 126 -2.26 10.08 -5.73
CA ASP A 126 -1.16 11.03 -5.85
C ASP A 126 -1.28 12.09 -4.76
N LEU A 127 -0.20 12.34 -4.04
CA LEU A 127 -0.09 13.48 -3.14
C LEU A 127 -0.15 14.78 -3.96
N VAL A 128 -0.93 15.75 -3.49
CA VAL A 128 -1.01 17.10 -4.05
C VAL A 128 -0.44 18.04 -2.98
N PRO A 129 0.88 18.24 -2.95
CA PRO A 129 1.49 19.10 -1.94
C PRO A 129 1.16 20.57 -2.21
N ASP A 130 0.95 21.34 -1.14
CA ASP A 130 1.03 22.79 -1.22
C ASP A 130 2.49 23.27 -1.36
N THR A 131 2.70 24.60 -1.42
CA THR A 131 4.04 25.17 -1.59
C THR A 131 4.99 24.82 -0.43
N ASP A 132 4.52 24.86 0.81
CA ASP A 132 5.37 24.58 1.98
C ASP A 132 5.72 23.09 2.05
N GLN A 133 4.75 22.23 1.74
CA GLN A 133 4.93 20.78 1.62
C GLN A 133 5.90 20.42 0.50
N LEU A 134 5.79 21.06 -0.65
CA LEU A 134 6.70 20.82 -1.78
C LEU A 134 8.14 21.18 -1.40
N HIS A 135 8.37 22.37 -0.83
CA HIS A 135 9.70 22.75 -0.36
C HIS A 135 10.26 21.79 0.69
N ALA A 136 9.41 21.28 1.60
CA ALA A 136 9.83 20.29 2.59
C ALA A 136 10.22 18.95 1.95
N LEU A 137 9.50 18.51 0.92
CA LEU A 137 9.84 17.29 0.15
C LEU A 137 11.12 17.47 -0.66
N GLU A 138 11.32 18.64 -1.27
CA GLU A 138 12.55 18.98 -2.01
C GLU A 138 13.77 18.97 -1.07
N ALA A 139 13.66 19.62 0.09
CA ALA A 139 14.72 19.61 1.10
C ALA A 139 15.03 18.18 1.61
N LEU A 140 13.99 17.34 1.77
CA LEU A 140 14.17 15.94 2.12
C LEU A 140 14.86 15.15 0.99
N CYS A 141 14.55 15.45 -0.28
CA CYS A 141 15.24 14.87 -1.44
C CYS A 141 16.71 15.28 -1.49
N ASP A 142 17.00 16.55 -1.25
CA ASP A 142 18.36 17.09 -1.23
C ASP A 142 19.21 16.53 -0.09
N SER A 143 18.58 16.12 1.03
CA SER A 143 19.27 15.43 2.13
C SER A 143 19.73 14.01 1.76
N GLY A 144 19.21 13.47 0.65
CA GLY A 144 19.59 12.19 0.09
C GLY A 144 18.89 10.99 0.72
N ASP A 145 19.39 9.82 0.34
CA ASP A 145 18.88 8.54 0.81
C ASP A 145 19.18 8.29 2.29
N THR A 146 18.28 7.56 2.95
CA THR A 146 18.51 6.98 4.27
C THR A 146 18.27 5.46 4.24
N GLU A 147 18.41 4.80 5.39
CA GLU A 147 18.00 3.40 5.53
C GLU A 147 16.47 3.22 5.43
N TYR A 148 15.68 4.27 5.68
CA TYR A 148 14.22 4.17 5.74
C TYR A 148 13.51 4.80 4.54
N VAL A 149 14.13 5.82 3.95
CA VAL A 149 13.61 6.61 2.84
C VAL A 149 14.59 6.49 1.68
N LYS A 150 14.08 6.13 0.51
CA LYS A 150 14.84 6.01 -0.74
C LYS A 150 14.17 6.85 -1.80
N TRP A 151 14.96 7.67 -2.49
CA TRP A 151 14.51 8.39 -3.68
C TRP A 151 14.86 7.56 -4.91
N ALA A 152 13.83 7.10 -5.61
CA ALA A 152 13.96 6.20 -6.74
C ALA A 152 13.40 6.85 -8.00
N ASP A 153 14.18 6.85 -9.07
CA ASP A 153 13.69 7.23 -10.39
C ASP A 153 12.78 6.12 -10.98
N PRO A 154 12.00 6.42 -12.04
CA PRO A 154 11.14 5.42 -12.66
C PRO A 154 11.87 4.18 -13.20
N ILE A 155 13.16 4.28 -13.54
CA ILE A 155 13.95 3.15 -14.06
C ILE A 155 14.18 2.14 -12.94
N LEU A 156 14.65 2.61 -11.78
CA LEU A 156 14.82 1.76 -10.59
C LEU A 156 13.51 1.09 -10.21
N ILE A 157 12.40 1.85 -10.20
CA ILE A 157 11.09 1.30 -9.83
C ILE A 157 10.62 0.21 -10.81
N ASP A 158 10.74 0.43 -12.14
CA ASP A 158 10.34 -0.55 -13.15
C ASP A 158 11.14 -1.86 -13.07
N LYS A 159 12.41 -1.76 -12.66
CA LYS A 159 13.35 -2.87 -12.54
C LYS A 159 13.47 -3.43 -11.13
N LEU A 160 12.54 -3.07 -10.24
CA LEU A 160 12.49 -3.55 -8.86
C LEU A 160 13.79 -3.29 -8.07
N GLY A 161 14.49 -2.21 -8.41
CA GLY A 161 15.71 -1.76 -7.75
C GLY A 161 17.02 -2.17 -8.44
N PHE A 162 16.96 -2.87 -9.56
CA PHE A 162 18.13 -3.12 -10.40
C PHE A 162 18.48 -1.86 -11.21
N ASP A 163 19.70 -1.37 -11.06
CA ASP A 163 20.19 -0.22 -11.81
C ASP A 163 20.99 -0.68 -13.04
N GLU A 164 20.44 -0.45 -14.23
CA GLU A 164 21.11 -0.82 -15.48
C GLU A 164 22.40 -0.03 -15.75
N ARG A 165 22.60 1.11 -15.07
CA ARG A 165 23.79 1.98 -15.21
C ARG A 165 24.98 1.39 -14.43
N THR A 166 24.73 0.89 -13.23
CA THR A 166 25.76 0.29 -12.35
C THR A 166 25.84 -1.23 -12.48
N LYS A 167 24.82 -1.87 -13.08
CA LYS A 167 24.65 -3.33 -13.20
C LYS A 167 24.51 -4.06 -11.87
N GLU A 168 24.05 -3.35 -10.84
CA GLU A 168 23.88 -3.87 -9.49
C GLU A 168 22.43 -3.68 -9.01
N ILE A 169 22.04 -4.43 -7.97
CA ILE A 169 20.80 -4.17 -7.24
C ILE A 169 21.12 -3.16 -6.13
N GLU A 170 20.66 -1.93 -6.29
CA GLU A 170 20.87 -0.85 -5.30
C GLU A 170 20.11 -1.16 -4.00
N TYR A 171 18.84 -1.55 -4.14
CA TYR A 171 17.97 -1.96 -3.05
C TYR A 171 16.70 -2.64 -3.59
N GLU A 172 16.14 -3.64 -2.90
CA GLU A 172 14.93 -4.33 -3.36
C GLU A 172 13.71 -3.39 -3.33
N ILE A 173 12.94 -3.32 -4.41
CA ILE A 173 11.67 -2.59 -4.47
C ILE A 173 10.51 -3.59 -4.63
N GLY A 174 9.46 -3.44 -3.82
CA GLY A 174 8.29 -4.32 -3.89
C GLY A 174 7.53 -4.16 -5.22
N ALA A 175 7.14 -5.28 -5.84
CA ALA A 175 6.49 -5.30 -7.16
C ALA A 175 5.22 -4.42 -7.26
N HIS A 176 4.46 -4.26 -6.17
CA HIS A 176 3.29 -3.37 -6.15
C HIS A 176 3.65 -1.90 -6.34
N THR A 177 4.88 -1.48 -6.00
CA THR A 177 5.38 -0.12 -6.26
C THR A 177 5.49 0.13 -7.76
N LYS A 178 6.02 -0.84 -8.51
CA LYS A 178 6.04 -0.79 -9.98
C LYS A 178 4.63 -0.71 -10.54
N TRP A 179 3.71 -1.54 -10.04
CA TRP A 179 2.33 -1.52 -10.53
C TRP A 179 1.61 -0.21 -10.24
N ALA A 180 1.93 0.44 -9.11
CA ALA A 180 1.37 1.73 -8.76
C ALA A 180 1.85 2.84 -9.70
N ILE A 181 3.16 2.90 -9.99
CA ILE A 181 3.74 3.92 -10.87
C ILE A 181 3.40 3.70 -12.34
N THR A 182 3.35 2.45 -12.80
CA THR A 182 2.97 2.12 -14.19
C THR A 182 1.46 2.01 -14.40
N GLU A 183 0.69 2.13 -13.31
CA GLU A 183 -0.77 1.92 -13.25
C GLU A 183 -1.23 0.60 -13.90
N ARG A 184 -0.35 -0.40 -13.93
CA ARG A 184 -0.58 -1.68 -14.60
C ARG A 184 0.02 -2.84 -13.83
N TRP A 185 -0.74 -3.93 -13.74
CA TRP A 185 -0.22 -5.17 -13.18
C TRP A 185 0.67 -5.91 -14.19
N THR A 186 1.70 -6.57 -13.67
CA THR A 186 2.59 -7.48 -14.43
C THR A 186 2.90 -8.74 -13.62
N ASP A 187 3.10 -9.86 -14.34
CA ASP A 187 3.61 -11.13 -13.79
C ASP A 187 5.12 -11.00 -13.55
N ASP A 188 5.52 -10.23 -12.53
CA ASP A 188 6.91 -10.11 -12.09
C ASP A 188 7.31 -11.15 -11.03
#